data_AF-A0A967BKU4-F1
#
_entry.id   AF-A0A967BKU4-F1
#
_cell.length_a   1.000
_cell.length_b   1.000
_cell.length_c   1.000
_cell.angle_alpha   90.00
_cell.angle_beta   90.00
_cell.angle_gamma   90.00
#
_symmetry.space_group_name_H-M   'P 1'
#
loop_
_entity.id
_entity.type
_entity.pdbx_description
1 polymer ?
#
loop_
_entity_poly.entity_id
_entity_poly.type
_entity_poly.pdbx_seq_one_letter_code
_entity_poly.pdbx_strand_id
1 'polypeptide(L)'
;MAPTVSFWDCGEFIATSYSLGVPHPPGSPLFLIIGRLFSMLPLSSDIAFRVNLISPIISACANMLLYLIIVKVIVHWRKSIRNIDDAIVVFGGALVGALTFAFTDSHWFNSVEAEVYAMSTFFTAIVVWLILHWSERAEEKGNERYILIIAY
;
A
#
# COMPACT_ATOMS: atom_id res chain seq x y z
N MET A 1 3.35 7.23 -13.65
CA MET A 1 2.06 7.76 -13.20
C MET A 1 1.34 8.35 -14.40
N ALA A 2 0.05 8.08 -14.54
CA ALA A 2 -0.78 8.64 -15.60
C ALA A 2 -0.85 10.18 -15.47
N PRO A 3 -0.58 10.92 -16.56
CA PRO A 3 -0.56 12.38 -16.53
C PRO A 3 -1.96 13.00 -16.39
N THR A 4 -3.00 12.24 -16.75
CA THR A 4 -4.41 12.64 -16.72
C THR A 4 -5.30 11.40 -16.55
N VAL A 5 -6.57 11.46 -16.94
CA VAL A 5 -7.51 10.34 -16.89
C VAL A 5 -7.01 9.16 -17.74
N SER A 6 -6.86 8.00 -17.08
CA SER A 6 -6.56 6.72 -17.71
C SER A 6 -7.82 5.99 -18.19
N PHE A 7 -7.64 4.90 -18.94
CA PHE A 7 -8.73 4.04 -19.40
C PHE A 7 -9.47 3.37 -18.22
N TRP A 8 -10.66 2.85 -18.48
CA TRP A 8 -11.48 2.08 -17.53
C TRP A 8 -12.11 2.92 -16.40
N ASP A 9 -11.98 2.49 -15.15
CA ASP A 9 -12.71 3.03 -14.00
C ASP A 9 -12.07 4.30 -13.41
N CYS A 10 -10.82 4.59 -13.79
CA CYS A 10 -10.06 5.76 -13.32
C CYS A 10 -10.85 7.06 -13.46
N GLY A 11 -11.48 7.29 -14.62
CA GLY A 11 -12.25 8.50 -14.88
C GLY A 11 -13.43 8.66 -13.93
N GLU A 12 -14.13 7.56 -13.63
CA GLU A 12 -15.25 7.56 -12.68
C GLU A 12 -14.75 7.81 -11.26
N PHE A 13 -13.69 7.13 -10.81
CA PHE A 13 -13.10 7.35 -9.49
C PHE A 13 -12.58 8.78 -9.29
N ILE A 14 -11.97 9.38 -10.32
CA ILE A 14 -11.53 10.78 -10.28
C ILE A 14 -12.73 11.72 -10.18
N ALA A 15 -13.74 11.53 -11.04
CA ALA A 15 -14.93 12.38 -11.07
C ALA A 15 -15.74 12.30 -9.76
N THR A 16 -15.92 11.09 -9.23
CA THR A 16 -16.65 10.85 -7.97
C THR A 16 -15.83 11.28 -6.75
N SER A 17 -14.50 11.19 -6.77
CA SER A 17 -13.63 11.78 -5.75
C SER A 17 -13.75 13.31 -5.71
N TYR A 18 -13.80 13.96 -6.87
CA TYR A 18 -13.97 15.41 -6.93
C TYR A 18 -15.37 15.85 -6.49
N SER A 19 -16.42 15.20 -6.97
CA SER A 19 -17.81 15.56 -6.68
C SER A 19 -18.37 14.99 -5.37
N LEU A 20 -17.65 14.05 -4.73
CA LEU A 20 -18.13 13.19 -3.66
C LEU A 20 -19.40 12.39 -4.05
N GLY A 21 -19.48 11.99 -5.33
CA GLY A 21 -20.50 11.08 -5.86
C GLY A 21 -20.27 9.63 -5.46
N VAL A 22 -21.09 8.71 -5.97
CA VAL A 22 -20.94 7.27 -5.74
C VAL A 22 -20.56 6.61 -7.07
N PRO A 23 -19.37 5.98 -7.18
CA PRO A 23 -18.98 5.23 -8.37
C PRO A 23 -19.75 3.92 -8.45
N HIS A 24 -19.49 3.13 -9.48
CA HIS A 24 -20.05 1.79 -9.59
C HIS A 24 -19.85 0.97 -8.29
N PRO A 25 -20.79 0.05 -7.95
CA PRO A 25 -20.66 -0.78 -6.76
C PRO A 25 -19.31 -1.50 -6.69
N PRO A 26 -18.63 -1.50 -5.52
CA PRO A 26 -19.17 -1.27 -4.18
C PRO A 26 -19.12 0.18 -3.66
N GLY A 27 -18.73 1.17 -4.48
CA GLY A 27 -18.75 2.59 -4.11
C GLY A 27 -17.50 3.14 -3.41
N SER A 28 -16.66 2.30 -2.80
CA SER A 28 -15.30 2.64 -2.32
C SER A 28 -15.15 3.96 -1.53
N PRO A 29 -15.98 4.21 -0.50
CA PRO A 29 -16.11 5.54 0.13
C PRO A 29 -14.81 6.10 0.72
N LEU A 30 -13.96 5.25 1.31
CA LEU A 30 -12.67 5.69 1.87
C LEU A 30 -11.74 6.23 0.78
N PHE A 31 -11.68 5.55 -0.38
CA PHE A 31 -10.90 6.01 -1.52
C PHE A 31 -11.38 7.39 -1.98
N LEU A 32 -12.70 7.60 -2.06
CA LEU A 32 -13.28 8.88 -2.51
C LEU A 32 -12.98 10.03 -1.56
N ILE A 33 -13.05 9.80 -0.24
CA ILE A 33 -12.73 10.84 0.76
C ILE A 33 -11.26 11.25 0.62
N ILE A 34 -10.35 10.28 0.49
CA ILE A 34 -8.92 10.57 0.26
C ILE A 34 -8.74 11.24 -1.11
N GLY A 35 -9.41 10.75 -2.14
CA GLY A 35 -9.51 11.33 -3.48
C GLY A 35 -9.88 12.81 -3.45
N ARG A 36 -10.89 13.18 -2.65
CA ARG A 36 -11.32 14.56 -2.47
C ARG A 36 -10.20 15.41 -1.87
N LEU A 37 -9.51 14.92 -0.85
CA LEU A 37 -8.37 15.64 -0.25
C LEU A 37 -7.26 15.88 -1.29
N PHE A 38 -6.90 14.85 -2.05
CA PHE A 38 -5.90 14.95 -3.11
C PHE A 38 -6.33 15.91 -4.22
N SER A 39 -7.60 15.90 -4.62
CA SER A 39 -8.14 16.82 -5.63
C SER A 39 -7.99 18.30 -5.24
N MET A 40 -7.89 18.60 -3.94
CA MET A 40 -7.74 19.96 -3.40
C MET A 40 -6.27 20.41 -3.32
N LEU A 41 -5.29 19.55 -3.57
CA LEU A 41 -3.86 19.88 -3.49
C LEU A 41 -3.47 20.91 -4.58
N PRO A 42 -2.71 21.96 -4.24
CA PRO A 42 -2.31 23.00 -5.20
C PRO A 42 -1.07 22.59 -6.03
N LEU A 43 -1.06 21.38 -6.60
CA LEU A 43 0.12 20.81 -7.28
C LEU A 43 0.07 20.86 -8.82
N SER A 44 -1.12 20.91 -9.43
CA SER A 44 -1.34 20.92 -10.88
C SER A 44 -2.69 21.54 -11.19
N SER A 45 -2.95 22.13 -12.37
CA SER A 45 -4.32 22.55 -12.72
C SER A 45 -5.26 21.39 -13.03
N ASP A 46 -4.71 20.22 -13.39
CA ASP A 46 -5.49 19.01 -13.69
C ASP A 46 -5.83 18.25 -12.40
N ILE A 47 -7.13 18.04 -12.17
CA ILE A 47 -7.64 17.25 -11.04
C ILE A 47 -7.24 15.79 -11.15
N ALA A 48 -7.25 15.22 -12.36
CA ALA A 48 -6.88 13.82 -12.59
C ALA A 48 -5.45 13.54 -12.16
N PHE A 49 -4.52 14.43 -12.52
CA PHE A 49 -3.13 14.35 -12.06
C PHE A 49 -3.03 14.29 -10.53
N ARG A 50 -3.76 15.17 -9.83
CA ARG A 50 -3.71 15.25 -8.36
C ARG A 50 -4.25 13.98 -7.72
N VAL A 51 -5.36 13.42 -8.23
CA VAL A 51 -5.95 12.18 -7.70
C VAL A 51 -5.08 10.97 -8.04
N ASN A 52 -4.48 10.93 -9.24
CA ASN A 52 -3.53 9.88 -9.63
C ASN A 52 -2.30 9.78 -8.71
N LEU A 53 -1.94 10.83 -7.95
CA LEU A 53 -0.85 10.77 -6.97
C LEU A 53 -1.10 9.80 -5.82
N ILE A 54 -2.34 9.43 -5.55
CA ILE A 54 -2.69 8.47 -4.49
C ILE A 54 -1.99 7.13 -4.76
N SER A 55 -2.15 6.59 -5.96
CA SER A 55 -1.67 5.25 -6.30
C SER A 55 -0.16 5.07 -6.14
N PRO A 56 0.74 5.92 -6.68
CA PRO A 56 2.17 5.73 -6.51
C PRO A 56 2.63 5.91 -5.06
N ILE A 57 1.99 6.81 -4.29
CA ILE A 57 2.32 7.01 -2.88
C ILE A 57 1.92 5.79 -2.05
N ILE A 58 0.68 5.34 -2.20
CA ILE A 58 0.14 4.21 -1.44
C ILE A 58 0.83 2.91 -1.84
N SER A 59 1.11 2.69 -3.13
CA SER A 59 1.88 1.53 -3.59
C SER A 59 3.32 1.56 -3.09
N ALA A 60 3.98 2.72 -3.01
CA ALA A 60 5.31 2.82 -2.39
C ALA A 60 5.27 2.42 -0.91
N CYS A 61 4.25 2.85 -0.17
CA CYS A 61 4.03 2.40 1.21
C CYS A 61 3.75 0.88 1.29
N ALA A 62 2.96 0.34 0.37
CA ALA A 62 2.70 -1.10 0.30
C ALA A 62 3.98 -1.90 0.03
N ASN A 63 4.83 -1.42 -0.88
CA ASN A 63 6.10 -2.08 -1.20
C ASN A 63 7.12 -1.98 -0.04
N MET A 64 7.13 -0.87 0.69
CA MET A 64 7.88 -0.74 1.94
C MET A 64 7.39 -1.76 2.98
N LEU A 65 6.08 -1.94 3.15
CA LEU A 65 5.53 -2.96 4.04
C LEU A 65 5.91 -4.36 3.59
N LEU A 66 5.88 -4.66 2.29
CA LEU A 66 6.34 -5.94 1.75
C LEU A 66 7.80 -6.21 2.09
N TYR A 67 8.68 -5.21 1.93
CA TYR A 67 10.07 -5.31 2.38
C TYR A 67 10.16 -5.69 3.87
N LEU A 68 9.42 -4.99 4.74
CA LEU A 68 9.42 -5.27 6.18
C LEU A 68 8.84 -6.64 6.53
N ILE A 69 7.83 -7.10 5.79
CA ILE A 69 7.26 -8.44 5.91
C ILE A 69 8.32 -9.48 5.58
N ILE A 70 9.02 -9.35 4.46
CA ILE A 70 10.06 -10.30 4.05
C ILE A 70 11.19 -10.32 5.10
N VAL A 71 11.64 -9.15 5.59
CA VAL A 71 12.62 -9.08 6.69
C VAL A 71 12.13 -9.87 7.91
N LYS A 72 10.90 -9.62 8.38
CA LYS A 72 10.33 -10.32 9.55
C LYS A 72 10.26 -11.82 9.36
N VAL A 73 9.80 -12.28 8.19
CA VAL A 73 9.69 -13.72 7.87
C VAL A 73 11.06 -14.38 7.87
N ILE A 74 12.06 -13.80 7.21
CA ILE A 74 13.42 -14.38 7.17
C ILE A 74 14.05 -14.39 8.58
N VAL A 75 13.91 -13.31 9.33
CA VAL A 75 14.43 -13.23 10.72
C VAL A 75 13.76 -14.26 11.62
N HIS A 76 12.43 -14.42 11.51
CA HIS A 76 11.69 -15.44 12.26
C HIS A 76 12.22 -16.85 11.97
N TRP A 77 12.47 -17.20 10.70
CA TRP A 77 13.04 -18.50 10.33
C TRP A 77 14.50 -18.68 10.78
N ARG A 78 15.33 -17.63 10.71
CA ARG A 78 16.74 -17.69 11.15
C ARG A 78 16.94 -17.55 12.66
N LYS A 79 15.88 -17.21 13.40
CA LYS A 79 15.81 -16.90 14.85
C LYS A 79 16.54 -15.63 15.27
N SER A 80 17.67 -15.30 14.66
CA SER A 80 18.41 -14.07 14.90
C SER A 80 19.39 -13.77 13.76
N ILE A 81 19.80 -12.51 13.64
CA ILE A 81 20.88 -12.06 12.75
C ILE A 81 22.18 -12.16 13.55
N ARG A 82 23.12 -13.04 13.14
CA ARG A 82 24.31 -13.37 13.96
C ARG A 82 25.58 -12.70 13.45
N ASN A 83 25.68 -12.49 12.15
CA ASN A 83 26.84 -11.90 11.48
C ASN A 83 26.41 -11.03 10.30
N ILE A 84 27.40 -10.40 9.64
CA ILE A 84 27.16 -9.52 8.50
C ILE A 84 26.56 -10.30 7.31
N ASP A 85 27.00 -11.53 7.08
CA ASP A 85 26.50 -12.36 5.98
C ASP A 85 24.99 -12.65 6.14
N ASP A 86 24.54 -12.98 7.35
CA ASP A 86 23.12 -13.14 7.68
C ASP A 86 22.35 -11.84 7.43
N ALA A 87 22.91 -10.69 7.81
CA ALA A 87 22.29 -9.39 7.59
C ALA A 87 22.13 -9.09 6.09
N ILE A 88 23.15 -9.40 5.27
CA ILE A 88 23.10 -9.25 3.81
C ILE A 88 21.99 -10.14 3.23
N VAL A 89 21.88 -11.38 3.68
CA VAL A 89 20.82 -12.30 3.21
C VAL A 89 19.44 -11.79 3.60
N VAL A 90 19.24 -11.33 4.84
CA VAL A 90 17.94 -10.83 5.32
C VAL A 90 17.53 -9.55 4.58
N PHE A 91 18.37 -8.51 4.64
CA PHE A 91 18.02 -7.21 4.09
C PHE A 91 18.15 -7.17 2.57
N GLY A 92 19.15 -7.85 2.01
CA GLY A 92 19.33 -7.98 0.56
C GLY A 92 18.24 -8.84 -0.08
N GLY A 93 17.89 -9.97 0.54
CA GLY A 93 16.78 -10.81 0.08
C GLY A 93 15.43 -10.08 0.11
N ALA A 94 15.16 -9.34 1.19
CA ALA A 94 13.97 -8.50 1.29
C ALA A 94 13.96 -7.38 0.24
N LEU A 95 15.10 -6.73 0.00
CA LEU A 95 15.22 -5.67 -1.00
C LEU A 95 14.95 -6.22 -2.41
N VAL A 96 15.59 -7.34 -2.77
CA VAL A 96 15.37 -7.99 -4.07
C VAL A 96 13.90 -8.40 -4.21
N GLY A 97 13.31 -9.05 -3.21
CA GLY A 97 11.92 -9.49 -3.26
C GLY A 97 10.92 -8.33 -3.43
N ALA A 98 11.09 -7.25 -2.66
CA ALA A 98 10.25 -6.07 -2.76
C ALA A 98 10.44 -5.35 -4.12
N LEU A 99 11.67 -5.21 -4.62
CA LEU A 99 11.91 -4.61 -5.93
C LEU A 99 11.35 -5.48 -7.07
N THR A 100 11.50 -6.80 -7.00
CA THR A 100 10.88 -7.71 -7.98
C THR A 100 9.37 -7.50 -8.03
N PHE A 101 8.70 -7.43 -6.88
CA PHE A 101 7.26 -7.14 -6.83
C PHE A 101 6.92 -5.75 -7.39
N ALA A 102 7.69 -4.72 -7.02
CA ALA A 102 7.49 -3.34 -7.48
C ALA A 102 7.45 -3.22 -9.01
N PHE A 103 8.25 -4.03 -9.70
CA PHE A 103 8.36 -4.02 -11.17
C PHE A 103 7.56 -5.13 -11.86
N THR A 104 6.68 -5.84 -11.15
CA THR A 104 5.70 -6.72 -11.81
C THR A 104 4.69 -5.89 -12.58
N ASP A 105 4.29 -6.34 -13.78
CA ASP A 105 3.33 -5.62 -14.64
C ASP A 105 2.05 -5.22 -13.90
N SER A 106 1.41 -6.16 -13.19
CA SER A 106 0.16 -5.90 -12.48
C SER A 106 0.31 -4.86 -11.38
N HIS A 107 1.37 -4.95 -10.56
CA HIS A 107 1.56 -3.97 -9.49
C HIS A 107 1.94 -2.61 -10.05
N TRP A 108 2.84 -2.56 -11.04
CA TRP A 108 3.28 -1.32 -11.66
C TRP A 108 2.11 -0.58 -12.30
N PHE A 109 1.28 -1.28 -13.07
CA PHE A 109 0.10 -0.71 -13.72
C PHE A 109 -0.90 -0.14 -12.70
N ASN A 110 -1.22 -0.90 -11.65
CA ASN A 110 -2.09 -0.43 -10.57
C ASN A 110 -1.49 0.74 -9.77
N SER A 111 -0.17 0.92 -9.79
CA SER A 111 0.53 1.97 -9.05
C SER A 111 0.57 3.31 -9.79
N VAL A 112 0.12 3.36 -11.04
CA VAL A 112 0.21 4.58 -11.85
C VAL A 112 -1.13 5.23 -12.16
N GLU A 113 -2.25 4.61 -11.80
CA GLU A 113 -3.60 5.06 -12.16
C GLU A 113 -4.53 5.11 -10.94
N ALA A 114 -5.47 6.05 -10.89
CA ALA A 114 -6.39 6.26 -9.77
C ALA A 114 -7.47 5.17 -9.65
N GLU A 115 -7.06 3.99 -9.19
CA GLU A 115 -7.95 2.87 -8.85
C GLU A 115 -7.74 2.37 -7.42
N VAL A 116 -8.68 1.55 -6.97
CA VAL A 116 -8.73 1.01 -5.60
C VAL A 116 -7.66 -0.05 -5.30
N TYR A 117 -7.01 -0.61 -6.33
CA TYR A 117 -6.08 -1.73 -6.17
C TYR A 117 -4.81 -1.38 -5.39
N ALA A 118 -4.28 -0.16 -5.54
CA ALA A 118 -3.14 0.31 -4.76
C ALA A 118 -3.48 0.34 -3.26
N MET A 119 -4.64 0.89 -2.90
CA MET A 119 -5.17 0.91 -1.54
C MET A 119 -5.43 -0.50 -1.00
N SER A 120 -6.05 -1.37 -1.80
CA SER A 120 -6.28 -2.77 -1.41
C SER A 120 -4.97 -3.50 -1.12
N THR A 121 -3.94 -3.27 -1.93
CA THR A 121 -2.61 -3.89 -1.74
C THR A 121 -1.94 -3.35 -0.48
N PHE A 122 -2.04 -2.05 -0.22
CA PHE A 122 -1.53 -1.44 1.01
C PHE A 122 -2.21 -2.00 2.27
N PHE A 123 -3.54 -2.09 2.29
CA PHE A 123 -4.26 -2.63 3.44
C PHE A 123 -4.01 -4.13 3.63
N THR A 124 -3.84 -4.89 2.55
CA THR A 124 -3.42 -6.29 2.65
C THR A 124 -2.03 -6.38 3.29
N ALA A 125 -1.08 -5.57 2.81
CA ALA A 125 0.28 -5.55 3.35
C ALA A 125 0.31 -5.08 4.82
N ILE A 126 -0.48 -4.07 5.21
CA ILE A 126 -0.48 -3.60 6.60
C ILE A 126 -1.06 -4.66 7.54
N VAL A 127 -2.12 -5.38 7.14
CA VAL A 127 -2.68 -6.49 7.93
C VAL A 127 -1.66 -7.61 8.12
N VAL A 128 -0.99 -8.03 7.03
CA VAL A 128 0.06 -9.06 7.10
C VAL A 128 1.24 -8.60 7.97
N TRP A 129 1.65 -7.34 7.84
CA TRP A 129 2.72 -6.80 8.67
C TRP A 129 2.31 -6.72 10.15
N LEU A 130 1.08 -6.28 10.44
CA LEU A 130 0.55 -6.16 11.80
C LEU A 130 0.45 -7.52 12.50
N ILE A 131 0.03 -8.59 11.80
CA ILE A 131 -0.06 -9.92 12.43
C ILE A 131 1.33 -10.47 12.76
N LEU A 132 2.33 -10.24 11.90
CA LEU A 132 3.72 -10.59 12.20
C LEU A 132 4.28 -9.74 13.36
N HIS A 133 3.97 -8.44 13.37
CA HIS A 133 4.38 -7.54 14.43
C HIS A 133 3.74 -7.88 15.79
N TRP A 134 2.49 -8.34 15.77
CA TRP A 134 1.78 -8.87 16.94
C TRP A 134 2.41 -10.18 17.41
N SER A 135 2.72 -11.11 16.51
CA SER A 135 3.32 -12.40 16.86
C SER A 135 4.64 -12.27 17.64
N GLU A 136 5.44 -11.24 17.36
CA GLU A 136 6.67 -10.94 18.11
C GLU A 136 6.41 -10.40 19.52
N ARG A 137 5.20 -9.89 19.79
CA ARG A 137 4.80 -9.16 21.01
C ARG A 137 3.60 -9.79 21.71
N ALA A 138 3.28 -11.04 21.39
CA ALA A 138 2.08 -11.71 21.87
C ALA A 138 2.02 -11.86 23.40
N GLU A 139 3.16 -11.74 24.09
CA GLU A 139 3.26 -11.79 25.56
C GLU A 139 3.30 -10.40 26.21
N GLU A 140 3.41 -9.32 25.43
CA GLU A 140 3.44 -7.95 25.95
C GLU A 140 2.04 -7.47 26.33
N LYS A 141 1.94 -6.63 27.38
CA LYS A 141 0.68 -5.98 27.75
C LYS A 141 0.22 -5.03 26.65
N GLY A 142 -1.06 -5.08 26.28
CA GLY A 142 -1.62 -4.20 25.25
C GLY A 142 -1.46 -4.72 23.82
N ASN A 143 -1.08 -5.99 23.63
CA ASN A 143 -0.92 -6.57 22.30
C ASN A 143 -2.26 -6.73 21.54
N GLU A 144 -3.37 -6.78 22.25
CA GLU A 144 -4.72 -6.90 21.70
C GLU A 144 -5.05 -5.78 20.70
N ARG A 145 -4.42 -4.60 20.85
CA ARG A 145 -4.58 -3.46 19.93
C ARG A 145 -4.28 -3.82 18.48
N TYR A 146 -3.30 -4.70 18.25
CA TYR A 146 -2.91 -5.08 16.90
C TYR A 146 -3.99 -5.96 16.25
N ILE A 147 -4.59 -6.87 17.02
CA ILE A 147 -5.70 -7.72 16.55
C ILE A 147 -6.94 -6.85 16.29
N LEU A 148 -7.24 -5.90 17.17
CA LEU A 148 -8.37 -4.99 17.00
C LEU A 148 -8.24 -4.14 15.74
N ILE A 149 -7.03 -3.66 15.41
CA ILE A 149 -6.77 -2.91 14.17
C ILE A 149 -6.88 -3.82 12.94
N ILE A 150 -6.48 -5.09 13.02
CA ILE A 150 -6.61 -6.03 11.89
C ILE A 150 -8.08 -6.36 11.60
N ALA A 151 -8.91 -6.46 12.63
CA ALA A 151 -10.30 -6.87 12.51
C ALA A 151 -11.23 -5.80 11.90
N TYR A 152 -10.78 -4.55 11.78
CA TYR A 152 -11.58 -3.41 11.35
C TYR A 152 -10.92 -2.66 10.20
#